data_AF-A0A920UDK3-F1
#
_entry.id   AF-A0A920UDK3-F1
#
_cell.length_a   1.000
_cell.length_b   1.000
_cell.length_c   1.000
_cell.angle_alpha   90.00
_cell.angle_beta   90.00
_cell.angle_gamma   90.00
#
_symmetry.space_group_name_H-M   'P 1'
#
loop_
_entity.id
_entity.type
_entity.pdbx_description
1 polymer ?
#
loop_
_entity_poly.entity_id
_entity_poly.type
_entity_poly.pdbx_seq_one_letter_code
_entity_poly.pdbx_strand_id
1 'polypeptide(L)'
;MKFKVVSSDVESDEYSASDPKGRIDQMLTGSPVFLFMKGNPESPQCGFSSKVTEILKSWKVPFQSFDVLSDESIRQGIKDYANWPTIPQLYINKEFVGGSDVVDEMSSNGELGDLLKEAFPDKEITPPPPPAEVQEIPAVEAAEILKGNPDIRLLDVRSPQEREQACIENSVLLDQELAEEMLGSWDPESPLMFYCHVGQRSRQAAQYFTSQGFQHVYNISDGISGWSSSVDSSIPQY
;
A
#
# COMPACT_ATOMS: atom_id res chain seq x y z
N MET A 1 -29.49 -70.52 -15.17
CA MET A 1 -29.88 -69.15 -15.53
C MET A 1 -28.82 -68.20 -15.01
N LYS A 2 -28.19 -67.43 -15.91
CA LYS A 2 -27.27 -66.33 -15.59
C LYS A 2 -28.10 -65.12 -15.17
N PHE A 3 -27.74 -64.45 -14.08
CA PHE A 3 -28.19 -63.08 -13.82
C PHE A 3 -26.99 -62.18 -13.54
N LYS A 4 -27.19 -60.92 -13.96
CA LYS A 4 -26.24 -59.96 -14.49
C LYS A 4 -25.88 -58.92 -13.42
N VAL A 5 -24.63 -58.45 -13.51
CA VAL A 5 -23.97 -57.36 -12.79
C VAL A 5 -24.80 -56.09 -12.70
N VAL A 6 -24.71 -55.37 -11.57
CA VAL A 6 -24.59 -53.89 -11.56
C VAL A 6 -23.53 -53.52 -10.52
N SER A 7 -22.37 -53.11 -11.04
CA SER A 7 -21.34 -52.36 -10.31
C SER A 7 -21.90 -50.96 -10.05
N SER A 8 -21.80 -50.47 -8.82
CA SER A 8 -21.85 -49.04 -8.53
C SER A 8 -20.41 -48.61 -8.29
N ASP A 9 -19.78 -48.23 -9.39
CA ASP A 9 -18.47 -47.60 -9.39
C ASP A 9 -18.60 -46.29 -8.59
N VAL A 10 -17.94 -46.25 -7.44
CA VAL A 10 -17.61 -45.01 -6.74
C VAL A 10 -16.45 -44.44 -7.54
N GLU A 11 -16.75 -43.52 -8.47
CA GLU A 11 -15.73 -42.74 -9.15
C GLU A 11 -15.01 -41.89 -8.10
N SER A 12 -13.81 -42.34 -7.74
CA SER A 12 -12.81 -41.53 -7.07
C SER A 12 -12.26 -40.55 -8.11
N ASP A 13 -12.63 -39.27 -8.00
CA ASP A 13 -12.07 -38.21 -8.83
C ASP A 13 -10.53 -38.17 -8.68
N GLU A 14 -9.85 -38.61 -9.74
CA GLU A 14 -8.41 -38.43 -9.90
C GLU A 14 -8.11 -36.94 -10.05
N TYR A 15 -7.59 -36.31 -9.00
CA TYR A 15 -6.98 -34.98 -9.08
C TYR A 15 -5.76 -35.04 -10.01
N SER A 16 -5.94 -34.70 -11.29
CA SER A 16 -4.82 -34.49 -12.19
C SER A 16 -4.15 -33.15 -11.89
N ALA A 17 -2.81 -33.10 -11.92
CA ALA A 17 -2.04 -31.87 -11.80
C ALA A 17 -2.34 -30.82 -12.91
N SER A 18 -3.18 -31.18 -13.89
CA SER A 18 -3.58 -30.35 -15.03
C SER A 18 -4.93 -29.65 -14.91
N ASP A 19 -5.71 -29.86 -13.84
CA ASP A 19 -6.97 -29.13 -13.65
C ASP A 19 -6.75 -27.80 -12.92
N PRO A 20 -6.81 -26.64 -13.60
CA PRO A 20 -6.64 -25.34 -12.95
C PRO A 20 -7.75 -25.04 -11.95
N LYS A 21 -8.97 -25.55 -12.15
CA LYS A 21 -10.11 -25.24 -11.28
C LYS A 21 -9.93 -25.86 -9.89
N GLY A 22 -9.66 -27.17 -9.81
CA GLY A 22 -9.41 -27.84 -8.53
C GLY A 22 -8.22 -27.24 -7.77
N ARG A 23 -7.18 -26.78 -8.49
CA ARG A 23 -6.04 -26.07 -7.89
C ARG A 23 -6.45 -24.71 -7.31
N ILE A 24 -7.27 -23.93 -8.03
CA ILE A 24 -7.81 -22.65 -7.54
C ILE A 24 -8.65 -22.86 -6.29
N ASP A 25 -9.56 -23.85 -6.28
CA ASP A 25 -10.39 -24.18 -5.11
C ASP A 25 -9.54 -24.55 -3.89
N GLN A 26 -8.46 -25.28 -4.10
CA GLN A 26 -7.52 -25.62 -3.04
C GLN A 26 -6.79 -24.38 -2.50
N MET A 27 -6.33 -23.49 -3.38
CA MET A 27 -5.70 -22.22 -2.99
C MET A 27 -6.64 -21.36 -2.14
N LEU A 28 -7.90 -21.19 -2.59
CA LEU A 28 -8.92 -20.43 -1.87
C LEU A 28 -9.30 -21.04 -0.52
N THR A 29 -8.98 -22.31 -0.27
CA THR A 29 -9.17 -22.96 1.03
C THR A 29 -8.07 -22.61 2.04
N GLY A 30 -6.92 -22.11 1.58
CA GLY A 30 -5.77 -21.81 2.43
C GLY A 30 -5.89 -20.54 3.27
N SER A 31 -6.76 -19.60 2.89
CA SER A 31 -6.94 -18.31 3.58
C SER A 31 -8.32 -17.71 3.32
N PRO A 32 -8.97 -17.06 4.32
CA PRO A 32 -10.21 -16.32 4.10
C PRO A 32 -10.05 -15.21 3.06
N VAL A 33 -8.89 -14.55 3.01
CA VAL A 33 -8.58 -13.51 2.02
C VAL A 33 -7.47 -14.03 1.11
N PHE A 34 -7.74 -14.08 -0.19
CA PHE A 34 -6.81 -14.60 -1.19
C PHE A 34 -6.73 -13.69 -2.42
N LEU A 35 -5.50 -13.37 -2.86
CA LEU A 35 -5.24 -12.45 -3.96
C LEU A 35 -4.48 -13.15 -5.09
N PHE A 36 -5.11 -13.29 -6.25
CA PHE A 36 -4.39 -13.64 -7.48
C PHE A 36 -3.81 -12.36 -8.10
N MET A 37 -2.49 -12.29 -8.23
CA MET A 37 -1.79 -11.07 -8.65
C MET A 37 -0.62 -11.36 -9.59
N LYS A 38 -0.06 -10.31 -10.19
CA LYS A 38 1.18 -10.38 -10.98
C LYS A 38 2.36 -10.01 -10.09
N GLY A 39 3.27 -10.95 -9.84
CA GLY A 39 4.29 -10.84 -8.78
C GLY A 39 3.75 -11.28 -7.42
N ASN A 40 4.31 -10.74 -6.35
CA ASN A 40 3.92 -11.05 -4.96
C ASN A 40 3.75 -9.77 -4.12
N PRO A 41 3.21 -9.84 -2.89
CA PRO A 41 2.95 -8.65 -2.07
C PRO A 41 4.17 -7.80 -1.74
N GLU A 42 5.37 -8.38 -1.73
CA GLU A 42 6.65 -7.73 -1.47
C GLU A 42 7.29 -7.17 -2.76
N SER A 43 6.94 -7.73 -3.91
CA SER A 43 7.50 -7.38 -5.22
C SER A 43 6.43 -7.51 -6.31
N PRO A 44 5.44 -6.61 -6.34
CA PRO A 44 4.40 -6.60 -7.36
C PRO A 44 5.00 -6.25 -8.74
N GLN A 45 4.55 -6.94 -9.79
CA GLN A 45 5.01 -6.72 -11.17
C GLN A 45 3.99 -5.97 -12.04
N CYS A 46 2.97 -5.38 -11.42
CA CYS A 46 1.92 -4.62 -12.10
C CYS A 46 1.31 -3.60 -11.15
N GLY A 47 1.13 -2.35 -11.60
CA GLY A 47 0.56 -1.27 -10.76
C GLY A 47 -0.83 -1.60 -10.19
N PHE A 48 -1.68 -2.29 -10.95
CA PHE A 48 -2.99 -2.75 -10.45
C PHE A 48 -2.85 -3.78 -9.32
N SER A 49 -1.87 -4.68 -9.43
CA SER A 49 -1.56 -5.64 -8.37
C SER A 49 -0.96 -4.97 -7.14
N SER A 50 -0.12 -3.94 -7.33
CA SER A 50 0.40 -3.10 -6.24
C SER A 50 -0.75 -2.44 -5.48
N LYS A 51 -1.68 -1.82 -6.20
CA LYS A 51 -2.83 -1.11 -5.63
C LYS A 51 -3.67 -2.00 -4.70
N VAL A 52 -4.08 -3.19 -5.14
CA VAL A 52 -4.86 -4.11 -4.29
C VAL A 52 -4.06 -4.59 -3.08
N THR A 53 -2.75 -4.81 -3.26
CA THR A 53 -1.85 -5.21 -2.17
C THR A 53 -1.76 -4.11 -1.10
N GLU A 54 -1.57 -2.86 -1.52
CA GLU A 54 -1.50 -1.68 -0.65
C GLU A 54 -2.80 -1.48 0.13
N ILE A 55 -3.95 -1.65 -0.52
CA ILE A 55 -5.26 -1.62 0.15
C ILE A 55 -5.31 -2.69 1.24
N LEU A 56 -5.07 -3.97 0.92
CA LEU A 56 -5.15 -5.03 1.94
C LEU A 56 -4.18 -4.82 3.10
N LYS A 57 -2.98 -4.29 2.82
CA LYS A 57 -1.99 -3.94 3.85
C LYS A 57 -2.47 -2.78 4.74
N SER A 58 -3.12 -1.75 4.19
CA SER A 58 -3.64 -0.62 4.97
C SER A 58 -4.74 -1.03 5.95
N TRP A 59 -5.54 -2.03 5.57
CA TRP A 59 -6.52 -2.68 6.43
C TRP A 59 -5.91 -3.64 7.47
N LYS A 60 -4.58 -3.86 7.42
CA LYS A 60 -3.82 -4.72 8.36
C LYS A 60 -4.38 -6.14 8.48
N VAL A 61 -4.99 -6.67 7.42
CA VAL A 61 -5.54 -8.02 7.39
C VAL A 61 -4.52 -9.03 6.86
N PRO A 62 -4.47 -10.26 7.41
CA PRO A 62 -3.66 -11.30 6.81
C PRO A 62 -4.32 -11.77 5.50
N PHE A 63 -3.53 -11.99 4.46
CA PHE A 63 -4.02 -12.58 3.22
C PHE A 63 -2.93 -13.47 2.60
N GLN A 64 -3.36 -14.41 1.76
CA GLN A 64 -2.46 -15.17 0.90
C GLN A 64 -2.54 -14.66 -0.53
N SER A 65 -1.50 -14.91 -1.32
CA SER A 65 -1.47 -14.51 -2.72
C SER A 65 -0.86 -15.58 -3.60
N PHE A 66 -1.21 -15.57 -4.88
CA PHE A 66 -0.59 -16.39 -5.91
C PHE A 66 -0.12 -15.54 -7.09
N ASP A 67 1.16 -15.69 -7.48
CA ASP A 67 1.72 -15.05 -8.67
C ASP A 67 1.29 -15.80 -9.94
N VAL A 68 0.31 -15.24 -10.65
CA VAL A 68 -0.19 -15.85 -11.89
C VAL A 68 0.83 -15.82 -13.03
N LEU A 69 1.90 -15.02 -12.94
CA LEU A 69 2.95 -15.04 -13.96
C LEU A 69 3.82 -16.30 -13.88
N SER A 70 3.82 -16.98 -12.74
CA SER A 70 4.53 -18.24 -12.54
C SER A 70 3.83 -19.45 -13.17
N ASP A 71 2.53 -19.34 -13.47
CA ASP A 71 1.70 -20.44 -13.97
C ASP A 71 0.62 -19.92 -14.93
N GLU A 72 0.86 -20.06 -16.22
CA GLU A 72 -0.04 -19.59 -17.28
C GLU A 72 -1.39 -20.36 -17.29
N SER A 73 -1.42 -21.60 -16.77
CA SER A 73 -2.65 -22.39 -16.64
C SER A 73 -3.55 -21.80 -15.55
N ILE A 74 -2.99 -21.45 -14.40
CA ILE A 74 -3.74 -20.75 -13.34
C ILE A 74 -4.13 -19.35 -13.78
N ARG A 75 -3.24 -18.63 -14.50
CA ARG A 75 -3.53 -17.29 -15.02
C ARG A 75 -4.74 -17.25 -15.93
N GLN A 76 -4.88 -18.24 -16.81
CA GLN A 76 -6.05 -18.32 -17.66
C GLN A 76 -7.25 -18.88 -16.87
N GLY A 77 -7.02 -19.95 -16.09
CA GLY A 77 -8.06 -20.60 -15.30
C GLY A 77 -8.78 -19.68 -14.33
N ILE A 78 -8.09 -18.75 -13.66
CA ILE A 78 -8.73 -17.83 -12.71
C ILE A 78 -9.65 -16.81 -13.40
N LYS A 79 -9.33 -16.41 -14.63
CA LYS A 79 -10.21 -15.54 -15.42
C LYS A 79 -11.51 -16.26 -15.77
N ASP A 80 -11.39 -17.52 -16.18
CA ASP A 80 -12.53 -18.35 -16.54
C ASP A 80 -13.35 -18.71 -15.29
N TYR A 81 -12.70 -18.96 -14.15
CA TYR A 81 -13.32 -19.26 -12.85
C TYR A 81 -14.23 -18.11 -12.37
N ALA A 82 -13.73 -16.87 -12.40
CA ALA A 82 -14.49 -15.69 -11.99
C ALA A 82 -15.44 -15.16 -13.08
N ASN A 83 -15.33 -15.68 -14.31
CA ASN A 83 -15.86 -15.02 -15.51
C ASN A 83 -15.41 -13.55 -15.58
N TRP A 84 -14.14 -13.30 -15.28
CA TRP A 84 -13.54 -11.96 -15.16
C TRP A 84 -12.20 -11.87 -15.90
N PRO A 85 -12.02 -10.94 -16.87
CA PRO A 85 -10.90 -11.02 -17.80
C PRO A 85 -9.55 -10.49 -17.26
N THR A 86 -9.55 -9.75 -16.15
CA THR A 86 -8.38 -9.01 -15.65
C THR A 86 -7.79 -9.60 -14.36
N ILE A 87 -6.55 -9.19 -14.08
CA ILE A 87 -5.76 -9.50 -12.87
C ILE A 87 -5.25 -8.15 -12.35
N PRO A 88 -5.25 -7.87 -11.03
CA PRO A 88 -5.52 -8.80 -9.92
C PRO A 88 -6.99 -9.23 -9.74
N GLN A 89 -7.21 -10.31 -8.99
CA GLN A 89 -8.53 -10.75 -8.52
C GLN A 89 -8.48 -11.06 -7.02
N LEU A 90 -9.35 -10.40 -6.25
CA LEU A 90 -9.50 -10.60 -4.81
C LEU A 90 -10.66 -11.56 -4.53
N TYR A 91 -10.41 -12.49 -3.62
CA TYR A 91 -11.40 -13.39 -3.07
C TYR A 91 -11.47 -13.26 -1.55
N ILE A 92 -12.69 -13.22 -1.01
CA ILE A 92 -12.96 -13.23 0.43
C ILE A 92 -13.94 -14.37 0.72
N ASN A 93 -13.61 -15.27 1.65
CA ASN A 93 -14.38 -16.48 1.96
C ASN A 93 -14.72 -17.32 0.72
N LYS A 94 -13.77 -17.42 -0.22
CA LYS A 94 -13.88 -18.10 -1.53
C LYS A 94 -14.85 -17.44 -2.53
N GLU A 95 -15.47 -16.33 -2.17
CA GLU A 95 -16.31 -15.54 -3.08
C GLU A 95 -15.47 -14.51 -3.82
N PHE A 96 -15.73 -14.35 -5.12
CA PHE A 96 -15.06 -13.34 -5.94
C PHE A 96 -15.56 -11.95 -5.56
N VAL A 97 -14.64 -11.07 -5.14
CA VAL A 97 -14.93 -9.69 -4.76
C VAL A 97 -14.78 -8.75 -5.95
N GLY A 98 -13.65 -8.82 -6.65
CA GLY A 98 -13.40 -7.93 -7.77
C GLY A 98 -11.95 -7.83 -8.21
N GLY A 99 -11.74 -7.04 -9.27
CA GLY A 99 -10.42 -6.57 -9.69
C GLY A 99 -9.99 -5.27 -9.00
N SER A 100 -8.93 -4.64 -9.49
CA SER A 100 -8.31 -3.49 -8.82
C SER A 100 -9.23 -2.30 -8.58
N ASP A 101 -10.06 -1.92 -9.55
CA ASP A 101 -10.92 -0.73 -9.43
C ASP A 101 -12.10 -0.97 -8.49
N VAL A 102 -12.69 -2.17 -8.56
CA VAL A 102 -13.79 -2.58 -7.66
C VAL A 102 -13.32 -2.60 -6.22
N VAL A 103 -12.14 -3.18 -5.95
CA VAL A 103 -11.58 -3.24 -4.59
C VAL A 103 -11.27 -1.84 -4.06
N ASP A 104 -10.80 -0.92 -4.89
CA ASP A 104 -10.54 0.47 -4.52
C ASP A 104 -11.83 1.24 -4.15
N GLU A 105 -12.88 1.05 -4.96
CA GLU A 105 -14.20 1.63 -4.70
C GLU A 105 -14.80 1.08 -3.40
N MET A 106 -14.78 -0.25 -3.21
CA MET A 106 -15.26 -0.91 -2.00
C MET A 106 -14.45 -0.51 -0.75
N SER A 107 -13.15 -0.25 -0.90
CA SER A 107 -12.34 0.28 0.20
C SER A 107 -12.73 1.71 0.56
N SER A 108 -13.02 2.54 -0.45
CA SER A 108 -13.37 3.95 -0.26
C SER A 108 -14.76 4.16 0.32
N ASN A 109 -15.72 3.29 0.00
CA ASN A 109 -17.08 3.37 0.50
C ASN A 109 -17.32 2.56 1.80
N GLY A 110 -16.33 1.78 2.25
CA GLY A 110 -16.36 0.99 3.48
C GLY A 110 -16.87 -0.45 3.33
N GLU A 111 -17.43 -0.83 2.18
CA GLU A 111 -17.96 -2.18 1.93
C GLU A 111 -16.90 -3.28 2.07
N LEU A 112 -15.66 -3.00 1.62
CA LEU A 112 -14.54 -3.93 1.78
C LEU A 112 -14.30 -4.23 3.27
N GLY A 113 -14.40 -3.22 4.12
CA GLY A 113 -14.20 -3.36 5.56
C GLY A 113 -15.20 -4.29 6.21
N ASP A 114 -16.45 -4.27 5.75
CA ASP A 114 -17.50 -5.14 6.28
C ASP A 114 -17.25 -6.60 5.87
N LEU A 115 -16.86 -6.85 4.62
CA LEU A 115 -16.45 -8.19 4.17
C LEU A 115 -15.23 -8.72 4.94
N LEU A 116 -14.25 -7.86 5.22
CA LEU A 116 -13.06 -8.23 5.97
C LEU A 116 -13.38 -8.58 7.43
N LYS A 117 -14.28 -7.83 8.08
CA LYS A 117 -14.75 -8.15 9.45
C LYS A 117 -15.49 -9.48 9.50
N GLU A 118 -16.31 -9.77 8.50
CA GLU A 118 -16.99 -11.08 8.38
C GLU A 118 -16.00 -12.23 8.19
N ALA A 119 -14.93 -12.02 7.42
CA ALA A 119 -13.88 -13.01 7.21
C ALA A 119 -12.99 -13.25 8.45
N PHE A 120 -12.93 -12.30 9.38
CA PHE A 120 -12.13 -12.38 10.60
C PHE A 120 -12.91 -11.92 11.84
N PRO A 121 -13.93 -12.68 12.29
CA PRO A 121 -14.84 -12.26 13.37
C PRO A 121 -14.13 -12.04 14.72
N ASP A 122 -13.00 -12.72 14.93
CA ASP A 122 -12.20 -12.62 16.16
C ASP A 122 -11.09 -11.56 16.09
N LYS A 123 -10.97 -10.83 14.97
CA LYS A 123 -9.96 -9.78 14.77
C LYS A 123 -10.62 -8.41 14.77
N GLU A 124 -10.09 -7.49 15.57
CA GLU A 124 -10.46 -6.08 15.45
C GLU A 124 -9.89 -5.51 14.14
N ILE A 125 -10.79 -5.24 13.19
CA ILE A 125 -10.48 -4.63 11.90
C ILE A 125 -11.11 -3.24 11.87
N THR A 126 -10.25 -2.23 11.96
CA THR A 126 -10.63 -0.83 11.82
C THR A 126 -10.32 -0.34 10.42
N PRO A 127 -11.15 0.53 9.82
CA PRO A 127 -10.81 1.17 8.56
C PRO A 127 -9.48 1.93 8.70
N PRO A 128 -8.67 2.00 7.63
CA PRO A 128 -7.51 2.88 7.63
C PRO A 128 -7.97 4.31 7.90
N PRO A 129 -7.23 5.08 8.73
CA PRO A 129 -7.58 6.47 8.96
C PRO A 129 -7.57 7.22 7.63
N PRO A 130 -8.48 8.19 7.42
CA PRO A 130 -8.41 9.05 6.24
C PRO A 130 -7.06 9.78 6.21
N PRO A 131 -6.53 10.11 5.02
CA PRO A 131 -5.30 10.90 4.93
C PRO A 131 -5.44 12.20 5.71
N ALA A 132 -4.49 12.47 6.61
CA ALA A 132 -4.44 13.73 7.33
C ALA A 132 -4.20 14.91 6.36
N GLU A 133 -4.70 16.08 6.71
CA GLU A 133 -4.37 17.31 5.99
C GLU A 133 -2.92 17.72 6.29
N VAL A 134 -2.17 18.06 5.25
CA VAL A 134 -0.81 18.59 5.41
C VAL A 134 -0.88 19.97 6.04
N GLN A 135 -0.13 20.16 7.13
CA GLN A 135 -0.06 21.43 7.83
C GLN A 135 0.96 22.36 7.13
N GLU A 136 0.44 23.38 6.45
CA GLU A 136 1.25 24.38 5.74
C GLU A 136 1.77 25.45 6.71
N ILE A 137 3.08 25.49 6.92
CA ILE A 137 3.70 26.38 7.92
C ILE A 137 4.81 27.22 7.27
N PRO A 138 4.91 28.53 7.53
CA PRO A 138 6.04 29.35 7.09
C PRO A 138 7.35 29.00 7.83
N ALA A 139 8.50 29.27 7.22
CA ALA A 139 9.81 28.89 7.78
C ALA A 139 10.06 29.40 9.20
N VAL A 140 9.61 30.61 9.54
CA VAL A 140 9.77 31.18 10.90
C VAL A 140 9.04 30.35 11.94
N GLU A 141 7.80 29.95 11.68
CA GLU A 141 7.02 29.14 12.60
C GLU A 141 7.53 27.70 12.64
N ALA A 142 7.94 27.15 11.49
CA ALA A 142 8.58 25.85 11.41
C ALA A 142 9.84 25.77 12.28
N ALA A 143 10.66 26.82 12.28
CA ALA A 143 11.86 26.89 13.12
C ALA A 143 11.56 26.87 14.62
N GLU A 144 10.49 27.54 15.07
CA GLU A 144 10.06 27.49 16.47
C GLU A 144 9.50 26.12 16.85
N ILE A 145 8.72 25.49 15.96
CA ILE A 145 8.20 24.12 16.15
C ILE A 145 9.35 23.11 16.28
N LEU A 146 10.37 23.22 15.42
CA LEU A 146 11.54 22.33 15.43
C LEU A 146 12.39 22.50 16.70
N LYS A 147 12.51 23.73 17.24
CA LYS A 147 13.19 23.97 18.52
C LYS A 147 12.46 23.33 19.70
N GLY A 148 11.12 23.36 19.66
CA GLY A 148 10.27 22.81 20.72
C GLY A 148 10.11 21.28 20.65
N ASN A 149 10.31 20.68 19.48
CA ASN A 149 10.02 19.27 19.22
C ASN A 149 11.18 18.57 18.49
N PRO A 150 12.19 18.07 19.24
CA PRO A 150 13.38 17.43 18.65
C PRO A 150 13.07 16.09 17.96
N ASP A 151 11.90 15.51 18.20
CA ASP A 151 11.48 14.25 17.59
C ASP A 151 10.99 14.43 16.14
N ILE A 152 10.71 15.66 15.71
CA ILE A 152 10.29 15.94 14.32
C ILE A 152 11.44 15.60 13.37
N ARG A 153 11.14 14.78 12.37
CA ARG A 153 12.07 14.47 11.29
C ARG A 153 11.94 15.51 10.19
N LEU A 154 12.96 16.35 10.05
CA LEU A 154 13.06 17.36 9.00
C LEU A 154 13.62 16.74 7.71
N LEU A 155 12.82 16.73 6.65
CA LEU A 155 13.08 16.03 5.40
C LEU A 155 13.25 17.03 4.25
N ASP A 156 14.39 16.94 3.58
CA ASP A 156 14.73 17.69 2.38
C ASP A 156 14.37 16.87 1.15
N VAL A 157 13.41 17.34 0.34
CA VAL A 157 12.98 16.64 -0.88
C VAL A 157 13.62 17.19 -2.16
N ARG A 158 14.66 18.02 -2.02
CA ARG A 158 15.43 18.57 -3.14
C ARG A 158 16.43 17.55 -3.67
N SER A 159 17.12 17.89 -4.76
CA SER A 159 18.20 17.04 -5.27
C SER A 159 19.44 17.08 -4.35
N PRO A 160 20.30 16.04 -4.40
CA PRO A 160 21.59 16.07 -3.70
C PRO A 160 22.43 17.31 -4.03
N GLN A 161 22.41 17.76 -5.29
CA GLN A 161 23.18 18.93 -5.74
C GLN A 161 22.63 20.25 -5.19
N GLU A 162 21.31 20.36 -5.03
CA GLU A 162 20.69 21.51 -4.35
C GLU A 162 21.06 21.53 -2.85
N ARG A 163 21.07 20.35 -2.22
CA ARG A 163 21.39 20.19 -0.81
C ARG A 163 22.86 20.49 -0.49
N GLU A 164 23.79 20.14 -1.39
CA GLU A 164 25.23 20.47 -1.26
C GLU A 164 25.47 21.99 -1.20
N GLN A 165 24.65 22.79 -1.88
CA GLN A 165 24.78 24.25 -1.90
C GLN A 165 24.23 24.89 -0.63
N ALA A 166 23.13 24.35 -0.10
CA ALA A 166 22.46 24.88 1.08
C ALA A 166 21.59 23.78 1.69
N CYS A 167 21.60 23.63 3.01
CA CYS A 167 20.69 22.75 3.73
C CYS A 167 20.33 23.33 5.10
N ILE A 168 19.12 23.03 5.59
CA ILE A 168 18.73 23.37 6.96
C ILE A 168 19.45 22.39 7.91
N GLU A 169 19.96 22.90 9.03
CA GLU A 169 20.62 22.09 10.05
C GLU A 169 19.71 20.94 10.51
N ASN A 170 20.29 19.75 10.76
CA ASN A 170 19.59 18.53 11.15
C ASN A 170 18.58 17.96 10.14
N SER A 171 18.51 18.51 8.92
CA SER A 171 17.69 17.91 7.86
C SER A 171 18.33 16.68 7.23
N VAL A 172 17.49 15.70 6.88
CA VAL A 172 17.88 14.48 6.16
C VAL A 172 17.35 14.55 4.72
N LEU A 173 18.15 14.12 3.75
CA LEU A 173 17.70 14.00 2.36
C LEU A 173 16.68 12.86 2.25
N LEU A 174 15.51 13.14 1.69
CA LEU A 174 14.53 12.11 1.36
C LEU A 174 14.87 11.50 0.00
N ASP A 175 15.66 10.43 0.00
CA ASP A 175 15.86 9.58 -1.16
C ASP A 175 14.88 8.40 -1.18
N GLN A 176 15.00 7.55 -2.20
CA GLN A 176 14.12 6.40 -2.37
C GLN A 176 14.28 5.37 -1.24
N GLU A 177 15.52 5.12 -0.79
CA GLU A 177 15.80 4.12 0.24
C GLU A 177 15.20 4.55 1.58
N LEU A 178 15.38 5.81 1.96
CA LEU A 178 14.77 6.36 3.17
C LEU A 178 13.25 6.37 3.08
N ALA A 179 12.67 6.72 1.92
CA ALA A 179 11.22 6.68 1.76
C ALA A 179 10.66 5.26 1.95
N GLU A 180 11.32 4.24 1.37
CA GLU A 180 10.92 2.84 1.55
C GLU A 180 11.05 2.39 3.01
N GLU A 181 12.13 2.77 3.70
CA GLU A 181 12.31 2.49 5.13
C GLU A 181 11.21 3.12 5.98
N MET A 182 10.92 4.41 5.74
CA MET A 182 9.89 5.15 6.47
C MET A 182 8.52 4.50 6.32
N LEU A 183 8.12 4.18 5.10
CA LEU A 183 6.82 3.57 4.82
C LEU A 183 6.71 2.13 5.35
N GLY A 184 7.82 1.41 5.41
CA GLY A 184 7.85 0.01 5.85
C GLY A 184 7.93 -0.17 7.35
N SER A 185 8.57 0.76 8.07
CA SER A 185 9.00 0.50 9.46
C SER A 185 8.79 1.64 10.46
N TRP A 186 8.53 2.87 10.01
CA TRP A 186 8.35 3.99 10.94
C TRP A 186 6.92 4.03 11.49
N ASP A 187 6.80 4.61 12.69
CA ASP A 187 5.50 4.84 13.33
C ASP A 187 4.77 5.99 12.61
N PRO A 188 3.55 5.77 12.05
CA PRO A 188 2.77 6.81 11.39
C PRO A 188 2.37 7.99 12.30
N GLU A 189 2.47 7.83 13.62
CA GLU A 189 2.28 8.92 14.58
C GLU A 189 3.56 9.76 14.79
N SER A 190 4.70 9.36 14.22
CA SER A 190 5.92 10.16 14.28
C SER A 190 5.79 11.42 13.42
N PRO A 191 6.09 12.62 13.95
CA PRO A 191 5.89 13.85 13.22
C PRO A 191 6.97 14.07 12.15
N LEU A 192 6.53 14.38 10.93
CA LEU A 192 7.38 14.60 9.77
C LEU A 192 7.23 16.03 9.25
N MET A 193 8.35 16.70 8.96
CA MET A 193 8.33 18.05 8.38
C MET A 193 9.13 18.07 7.08
N PHE A 194 8.48 18.45 5.99
CA PHE A 194 9.08 18.45 4.66
C PHE A 194 9.41 19.87 4.23
N TYR A 195 10.54 20.04 3.54
CA TYR A 195 10.86 21.27 2.84
C TYR A 195 11.49 21.00 1.48
N CYS A 196 11.31 21.96 0.59
CA CYS A 196 12.03 22.00 -0.68
C CYS A 196 12.56 23.42 -0.91
N HIS A 197 12.69 23.84 -2.17
CA HIS A 197 13.15 25.20 -2.44
C HIS A 197 12.13 26.26 -2.02
N VAL A 198 10.86 26.10 -2.42
CA VAL A 198 9.76 27.09 -2.25
C VAL A 198 8.43 26.44 -1.82
N GLY A 199 8.47 25.29 -1.15
CA GLY A 199 7.30 24.59 -0.60
C GLY A 199 6.47 23.71 -1.56
N GLN A 200 6.63 23.80 -2.88
CA GLN A 200 5.75 23.06 -3.82
C GLN A 200 6.04 21.55 -3.92
N ARG A 201 7.32 21.15 -4.01
CA ARG A 201 7.71 19.73 -4.09
C ARG A 201 7.51 19.03 -2.75
N SER A 202 7.81 19.73 -1.66
CA SER A 202 7.63 19.23 -0.29
C SER A 202 6.17 19.03 0.06
N ARG A 203 5.26 19.89 -0.44
CA ARG A 203 3.82 19.66 -0.31
C ARG A 203 3.36 18.34 -0.95
N GLN A 204 3.85 18.03 -2.16
CA GLN A 204 3.51 16.78 -2.84
C GLN A 204 4.03 15.56 -2.08
N ALA A 205 5.28 15.62 -1.59
CA ALA A 205 5.82 14.57 -0.75
C ALA A 205 5.03 14.41 0.55
N ALA A 206 4.71 15.51 1.23
CA ALA A 206 3.90 15.51 2.45
C ALA A 206 2.52 14.86 2.21
N GLN A 207 1.82 15.22 1.13
CA GLN A 207 0.54 14.62 0.75
C GLN A 207 0.65 13.12 0.46
N TYR A 208 1.77 12.69 -0.12
CA TYR A 208 2.03 11.27 -0.31
C TYR A 208 2.15 10.57 1.04
N PHE A 209 2.94 11.08 1.99
CA PHE A 209 3.07 10.46 3.32
C PHE A 209 1.75 10.44 4.10
N THR A 210 0.92 11.49 4.03
CA THR A 210 -0.41 11.44 4.65
C THR A 210 -1.32 10.39 4.02
N SER A 211 -1.23 10.20 2.69
CA SER A 211 -1.95 9.11 2.00
C SER A 211 -1.49 7.70 2.43
N GLN A 212 -0.26 7.58 2.93
CA GLN A 212 0.28 6.33 3.47
C GLN A 212 -0.01 6.15 4.97
N GLY A 213 -0.78 7.06 5.58
CA GLY A 213 -1.28 6.95 6.95
C GLY A 213 -0.52 7.76 7.99
N PHE A 214 0.52 8.53 7.63
CA PHE A 214 1.17 9.44 8.56
C PHE A 214 0.21 10.56 8.97
N GLN A 215 0.02 10.73 10.28
CA GLN A 215 -1.02 11.63 10.80
C GLN A 215 -0.50 13.04 11.12
N HIS A 216 0.79 13.19 11.39
CA HIS A 216 1.40 14.46 11.80
C HIS A 216 2.42 14.95 10.77
N VAL A 217 1.93 15.56 9.70
CA VAL A 217 2.74 15.96 8.55
C VAL A 217 2.70 17.46 8.30
N TYR A 218 3.88 18.06 8.26
CA TYR A 218 4.10 19.50 8.07
C TYR A 218 4.81 19.76 6.74
N ASN A 219 4.47 20.87 6.08
CA ASN A 219 5.20 21.41 4.94
C ASN A 219 5.71 22.81 5.26
N ILE A 220 7.01 23.06 5.06
CA ILE A 220 7.57 24.41 5.05
C ILE A 220 7.16 25.09 3.74
N SER A 221 6.10 25.87 3.81
CA SER A 221 5.34 26.43 2.67
C SER A 221 6.14 27.39 1.78
N ASP A 222 7.16 28.04 2.33
CA ASP A 222 8.10 28.95 1.66
C ASP A 222 9.50 28.33 1.45
N GLY A 223 9.66 27.06 1.86
CA GLY A 223 10.87 26.25 1.67
C GLY A 223 12.14 26.85 2.28
N ILE A 224 13.29 26.37 1.82
CA ILE A 224 14.59 26.88 2.25
C ILE A 224 14.81 28.35 1.85
N SER A 225 14.14 28.83 0.80
CA SER A 225 14.21 30.25 0.40
C SER A 225 13.64 31.18 1.49
N GLY A 226 12.48 30.82 2.05
CA GLY A 226 11.89 31.50 3.20
C GLY A 226 12.76 31.37 4.46
N TRP A 227 13.33 30.19 4.67
CA TRP A 227 14.24 29.92 5.79
C TRP A 227 15.49 30.80 5.75
N SER A 228 16.19 30.85 4.62
CA SER A 228 17.36 31.71 4.42
C SER A 228 17.03 33.19 4.61
N SER A 229 15.83 33.61 4.23
CA SER A 229 15.43 35.02 4.32
C SER A 229 15.06 35.44 5.75
N SER A 230 14.44 34.55 6.51
CA SER A 230 13.69 34.92 7.73
C SER A 230 14.17 34.23 9.00
N VAL A 231 14.95 33.15 8.88
CA VAL A 231 15.39 32.33 10.03
C VAL A 231 16.91 32.30 10.15
N ASP A 232 17.61 31.93 9.08
CA ASP A 232 19.06 31.81 9.06
C ASP A 232 19.65 32.37 7.75
N SER A 233 20.08 33.64 7.81
CA SER A 233 20.68 34.34 6.68
C SER A 233 22.08 33.87 6.31
N SER A 234 22.68 32.95 7.07
CA SER A 234 23.94 32.32 6.68
C SER A 234 23.77 31.24 5.61
N ILE A 235 22.55 30.71 5.45
CA ILE A 235 22.23 29.70 4.42
C ILE A 235 22.11 30.40 3.05
N PRO A 236 22.93 30.02 2.04
CA PRO A 236 22.91 30.65 0.73
C PRO A 236 21.54 30.57 0.04
N GLN A 237 21.16 31.66 -0.62
CA GLN A 237 20.05 31.68 -1.57
C GLN A 237 20.56 31.36 -2.97
N TYR A 238 19.76 30.67 -3.78
CA TYR A 238 20.10 30.30 -5.15
C TYR A 238 18.86 30.24 -6.05
#